data_AF-M3UJY9-F1
#
_entry.id   AF-M3UJY9-F1
#
_cell.length_a   1.000
_cell.length_b   1.000
_cell.length_c   1.000
_cell.angle_alpha   90.00
_cell.angle_beta   90.00
_cell.angle_gamma   90.00
#
_symmetry.space_group_name_H-M   'P 1'
#
loop_
_entity.id
_entity.type
_entity.pdbx_description
1 polymer ?
#
loop_
_entity_poly.entity_id
_entity_poly.type
_entity_poly.pdbx_seq_one_letter_code
_entity_poly.pdbx_strand_id
1 'polypeptide(L)'
;MPSCRLRSPPFRVVLVDDVHLFPSAALDRLRAVADVSPTRFVMTVPDGVKIPGSVHDALIDGSWTRVALGALADSDADALAEAVGLRSAAGEGNPGLIVATTDRLIDVVERRLPDEASRDVLVAICATGALTWSEIDRLGATSTVDHLVVADLVDVDVVGVRPTSEAVAASVLSDEIARRRVLVDLVAVADTSARRARWALAAGAATTAADHSAAAAELLAQGDPDGAEVHAALAFSSDPGPSTAIGWLPPLLMGSARSAAIAPKVRRIVASLSESGVIRDLPAEAFLATLAFMKDGDADRAVRELASAPEHELVVVARCLLGTYTGTPNTAEPLRIAENGSGHFTRQSAWAAWFLAASLTESPDLDAVLDRVDCGSGEIVPALFAAMRARGAILRRDWASAHAHLDSSAEQTSPSDLRMRALLHMYRSEIAWYSSDAAQAIPSARRAADLLQRSGHLSDQRVALQWLALALASAGRFTDARTALDEAAGLPRAAVIGDHLAVLAEAATAAATSTAEYLRLVADARAIASSHGVFAETVVGGLVRHVRPRAVDSLTARELEIGRLVARRLTSREIADRLNLSRRTVENHTANACRKLGINSRRDLPNEL
;
A
#
# COMPACT_ATOMS: atom_id res chain seq x y z
N MET A 1 3.25 -12.42 40.94
CA MET A 1 2.67 -12.52 39.58
C MET A 1 3.69 -13.22 38.71
N PRO A 2 3.37 -14.35 38.07
CA PRO A 2 4.30 -14.98 37.15
C PRO A 2 4.40 -14.13 35.90
N SER A 3 5.63 -13.91 35.43
CA SER A 3 5.96 -13.18 34.23
C SER A 3 5.27 -13.81 33.03
N CYS A 4 4.30 -13.09 32.47
CA CYS A 4 3.71 -13.41 31.18
C CYS A 4 4.81 -13.23 30.13
N ARG A 5 5.54 -14.31 29.80
CA ARG A 5 6.29 -14.37 28.54
C ARG A 5 5.23 -14.31 27.45
N LEU A 6 5.03 -13.14 26.86
CA LEU A 6 4.30 -12.97 25.61
C LEU A 6 4.83 -14.04 24.65
N ARG A 7 4.01 -15.07 24.35
CA ARG A 7 4.30 -15.95 23.22
C ARG A 7 4.36 -15.02 22.02
N SER A 8 5.51 -14.97 21.34
CA SER A 8 5.62 -14.26 20.07
C SER A 8 4.47 -14.71 19.19
N PRO A 9 3.68 -13.79 18.60
CA PRO A 9 2.60 -14.16 17.70
C PRO A 9 3.17 -15.05 16.58
N PRO A 10 2.39 -16.02 16.06
CA PRO A 10 2.82 -16.84 14.94
C PRO A 10 3.23 -15.91 13.78
N PHE A 11 4.45 -16.07 13.28
CA PHE A 11 4.97 -15.32 12.14
C PHE A 11 5.25 -16.27 10.98
N ARG A 12 5.04 -15.79 9.75
CA ARG A 12 5.36 -16.55 8.54
C ARG A 12 6.84 -16.37 8.19
N VAL A 13 7.48 -17.40 7.66
CA VAL A 13 8.81 -17.29 7.03
C VAL A 13 8.62 -17.51 5.53
N VAL A 14 9.11 -16.58 4.72
CA VAL A 14 9.07 -16.64 3.26
C VAL A 14 10.50 -16.72 2.74
N LEU A 15 10.81 -17.76 1.96
CA LEU A 15 12.09 -17.93 1.29
C LEU A 15 11.98 -17.40 -0.14
N VAL A 16 12.94 -16.58 -0.58
CA VAL A 16 12.94 -15.95 -1.90
C VAL A 16 14.32 -16.14 -2.54
N ASP A 17 14.41 -17.02 -3.52
CA ASP A 17 15.63 -17.18 -4.29
C ASP A 17 15.75 -16.09 -5.37
N ASP A 18 16.96 -15.62 -5.66
CA ASP A 18 17.29 -14.63 -6.68
C ASP A 18 16.41 -13.39 -6.66
N VAL A 19 16.27 -12.72 -5.50
CA VAL A 19 15.34 -11.59 -5.34
C VAL A 19 15.60 -10.44 -6.33
N HIS A 20 16.83 -10.30 -6.82
CA HIS A 20 17.20 -9.33 -7.85
C HIS A 20 16.52 -9.55 -9.21
N LEU A 21 16.09 -10.79 -9.51
CA LEU A 21 15.35 -11.13 -10.72
C LEU A 21 13.84 -10.94 -10.56
N PHE A 22 13.36 -10.72 -9.34
CA PHE A 22 11.93 -10.58 -9.12
C PHE A 22 11.43 -9.30 -9.79
N PRO A 23 10.45 -9.39 -10.70
CA PRO A 23 9.81 -8.19 -11.21
C PRO A 23 9.12 -7.47 -10.05
N SER A 24 8.99 -6.14 -10.16
CA SER A 24 8.40 -5.32 -9.10
C SER A 24 7.04 -5.84 -8.63
N ALA A 25 6.22 -6.40 -9.54
CA ALA A 25 4.94 -7.02 -9.23
C ALA A 25 5.05 -8.23 -8.28
N ALA A 26 6.07 -9.07 -8.43
CA ALA A 26 6.28 -10.23 -7.55
C ALA A 26 6.70 -9.78 -6.13
N LEU A 27 7.58 -8.79 -6.05
CA LEU A 27 7.95 -8.16 -4.77
C LEU A 27 6.74 -7.52 -4.09
N ASP A 28 5.84 -6.93 -4.86
CA ASP A 28 4.64 -6.29 -4.34
C ASP A 28 3.61 -7.28 -3.77
N ARG A 29 3.57 -8.53 -4.27
CA ARG A 29 2.81 -9.62 -3.64
C ARG A 29 3.43 -10.05 -2.33
N LEU A 30 4.76 -10.23 -2.30
CA LEU A 30 5.47 -10.57 -1.07
C LEU A 30 5.20 -9.52 0.02
N ARG A 31 5.23 -8.25 -0.37
CA ARG A 31 4.83 -7.14 0.50
C ARG A 31 3.35 -7.19 0.88
N ALA A 32 2.45 -7.59 -0.02
CA ALA A 32 1.03 -7.77 0.31
C ALA A 32 0.82 -8.85 1.38
N VAL A 33 1.60 -9.93 1.36
CA VAL A 33 1.55 -10.97 2.41
C VAL A 33 1.97 -10.37 3.77
N ALA A 34 2.98 -9.51 3.78
CA ALA A 34 3.42 -8.79 4.98
C ALA A 34 2.41 -7.75 5.48
N ASP A 35 1.54 -7.22 4.60
CA ASP A 35 0.47 -6.28 4.98
C ASP A 35 -0.66 -6.97 5.77
N VAL A 36 -0.78 -8.30 5.70
CA VAL A 36 -1.87 -9.08 6.32
C VAL A 36 -1.43 -9.82 7.58
N SER A 37 -0.13 -10.13 7.73
CA SER A 37 0.38 -10.84 8.91
C SER A 37 1.89 -10.63 9.13
N PRO A 38 2.39 -10.72 10.38
CA PRO A 38 3.82 -10.68 10.68
C PRO A 38 4.60 -11.71 9.84
N THR A 39 5.50 -11.24 8.99
CA THR A 39 6.24 -12.06 8.01
C THR A 39 7.74 -11.76 8.07
N ARG A 40 8.58 -12.80 8.11
CA ARG A 40 10.04 -12.73 7.97
C ARG A 40 10.44 -13.26 6.60
N PHE A 41 11.40 -12.60 5.96
CA PHE A 41 11.89 -13.01 4.66
C PHE A 41 13.35 -13.47 4.76
N VAL A 42 13.68 -14.56 4.06
CA VAL A 42 15.06 -14.99 3.78
C VAL A 42 15.22 -14.92 2.29
N MET A 43 16.20 -14.16 1.81
CA MET A 43 16.34 -13.87 0.39
C MET A 43 17.78 -14.08 -0.07
N THR A 44 17.98 -14.56 -1.30
CA THR A 44 19.30 -14.68 -1.94
C THR A 44 19.48 -13.60 -3.00
N VAL A 45 20.71 -13.12 -3.17
CA VAL A 45 21.11 -12.14 -4.18
C VAL A 45 22.59 -12.36 -4.52
N PRO A 46 23.01 -12.25 -5.79
CA PRO A 46 24.42 -12.35 -6.15
C PRO A 46 25.24 -11.23 -5.51
N ASP A 47 26.50 -11.53 -5.19
CA ASP A 47 27.38 -10.55 -4.58
C ASP A 47 27.64 -9.37 -5.54
N GLY A 48 27.70 -8.16 -4.99
CA GLY A 48 27.84 -6.92 -5.76
C GLY A 48 26.60 -6.50 -6.57
N VAL A 49 25.57 -7.34 -6.70
CA VAL A 49 24.31 -6.96 -7.37
C VAL A 49 23.52 -6.03 -6.48
N LYS A 50 23.12 -4.89 -7.06
CA LYS A 50 22.26 -3.94 -6.37
C LYS A 50 20.89 -4.56 -6.17
N ILE A 51 20.56 -4.85 -4.92
CA ILE A 51 19.21 -5.24 -4.52
C ILE A 51 18.24 -4.11 -4.96
N PRO A 52 17.13 -4.43 -5.64
CA PRO A 52 16.14 -3.43 -6.00
C PRO A 52 15.69 -2.65 -4.76
N GLY A 53 15.57 -1.32 -4.86
CA GLY A 53 15.14 -0.49 -3.72
C GLY A 53 13.82 -0.95 -3.11
N SER A 54 12.92 -1.47 -3.97
CA SER A 54 11.65 -2.07 -3.55
C SER A 54 11.81 -3.24 -2.57
N VAL A 55 12.90 -4.00 -2.63
CA VAL A 55 13.15 -5.07 -1.66
C VAL A 55 13.52 -4.47 -0.31
N HIS A 56 14.37 -3.44 -0.29
CA HIS A 56 14.74 -2.73 0.95
C HIS A 56 13.55 -2.08 1.64
N ASP A 57 12.63 -1.50 0.87
CA ASP A 57 11.43 -0.82 1.37
C ASP A 57 10.29 -1.78 1.77
N ALA A 58 10.43 -3.09 1.50
CA ALA A 58 9.39 -4.09 1.75
C ALA A 58 9.19 -4.44 3.24
N LEU A 59 10.14 -4.09 4.11
CA LEU A 59 10.15 -4.52 5.51
C LEU A 59 9.92 -3.34 6.45
N ILE A 60 8.98 -3.56 7.37
CA ILE A 60 8.46 -2.61 8.36
C ILE A 60 9.57 -2.02 9.25
N ASP A 61 10.73 -2.68 9.40
CA ASP A 61 11.80 -2.24 10.32
C ASP A 61 13.17 -1.95 9.68
N GLY A 62 13.33 -2.17 8.36
CA GLY A 62 14.60 -1.94 7.66
C GLY A 62 15.80 -2.78 8.16
N SER A 63 15.57 -3.79 8.99
CA SER A 63 16.65 -4.60 9.56
C SER A 63 17.02 -5.77 8.64
N TRP A 64 18.19 -5.67 8.01
CA TRP A 64 18.75 -6.73 7.18
C TRP A 64 19.95 -7.36 7.90
N THR A 65 19.94 -8.69 8.02
CA THR A 65 21.15 -9.46 8.32
C THR A 65 21.68 -10.02 7.00
N ARG A 66 22.80 -9.48 6.52
CA ARG A 66 23.47 -10.02 5.34
C ARG A 66 24.41 -11.15 5.75
N VAL A 67 24.27 -12.29 5.07
CA VAL A 67 25.19 -13.42 5.20
C VAL A 67 25.85 -13.59 3.83
N ALA A 68 27.14 -13.27 3.74
CA ALA A 68 27.90 -13.47 2.51
C ALA A 68 28.24 -14.96 2.38
N LEU A 69 27.82 -15.59 1.29
CA LEU A 69 28.24 -16.95 0.94
C LEU A 69 29.60 -16.82 0.23
N GLY A 70 30.67 -17.21 0.92
CA GLY A 70 32.04 -17.19 0.38
C GLY A 70 32.38 -18.45 -0.41
N ALA A 71 33.60 -18.50 -0.93
CA ALA A 71 34.16 -19.72 -1.50
C ALA A 71 34.11 -20.87 -0.47
N LEU A 72 33.90 -22.08 -0.97
CA LEU A 72 34.08 -23.28 -0.17
C LEU A 72 35.50 -23.32 0.38
N ALA A 73 35.66 -23.86 1.58
CA ALA A 73 36.99 -24.19 2.07
C ALA A 73 37.64 -25.21 1.12
N ASP A 74 38.97 -25.18 1.01
CA ASP A 74 39.72 -26.03 0.08
C ASP A 74 39.35 -27.52 0.21
N SER A 75 39.13 -28.00 1.44
CA SER A 75 38.69 -29.37 1.70
C SER A 75 37.30 -29.71 1.15
N ASP A 76 36.38 -28.75 1.16
CA ASP A 76 35.01 -28.93 0.65
C ASP A 76 34.98 -28.77 -0.89
N ALA A 77 35.84 -27.92 -1.44
CA ALA A 77 36.01 -27.72 -2.88
C ALA A 77 36.64 -28.95 -3.55
N ASP A 78 37.68 -29.53 -2.94
CA ASP A 78 38.31 -30.76 -3.43
C ASP A 78 37.35 -31.96 -3.34
N ALA A 79 36.57 -32.05 -2.26
CA ALA A 79 35.52 -33.06 -2.13
C ALA A 79 34.43 -32.92 -3.22
N LEU A 80 34.06 -31.68 -3.57
CA LEU A 80 33.12 -31.42 -4.66
C LEU A 80 33.72 -31.77 -6.02
N ALA A 81 34.97 -31.40 -6.29
CA ALA A 81 35.67 -31.69 -7.54
C ALA A 81 35.82 -33.20 -7.76
N GLU A 82 36.21 -33.96 -6.73
CA GLU A 82 36.25 -35.42 -6.77
C GLU A 82 34.86 -36.01 -7.05
N ALA A 83 33.82 -35.48 -6.40
CA ALA A 83 32.45 -35.94 -6.59
C ALA A 83 31.91 -35.68 -8.02
N VAL A 84 32.37 -34.62 -8.69
CA VAL A 84 31.99 -34.30 -10.08
C VAL A 84 32.98 -34.81 -11.13
N GLY A 85 33.90 -35.69 -10.74
CA GLY A 85 34.81 -36.40 -11.66
C GLY A 85 35.99 -35.58 -12.16
N LEU A 86 36.29 -34.46 -11.52
CA LEU A 86 37.47 -33.63 -11.80
C LEU A 86 38.66 -34.10 -10.96
N ARG A 87 39.86 -33.96 -11.52
CA ARG A 87 41.10 -34.36 -10.84
C ARG A 87 41.54 -33.37 -9.76
N SER A 88 41.02 -32.15 -9.78
CA SER A 88 41.31 -31.08 -8.83
C SER A 88 40.24 -29.99 -8.96
N ALA A 89 39.92 -29.30 -7.86
CA ALA A 89 39.08 -28.12 -7.91
C ALA A 89 39.81 -27.00 -8.69
N ALA A 90 39.29 -26.64 -9.85
CA ALA A 90 39.64 -25.39 -10.54
C ALA A 90 38.47 -24.42 -10.37
N GLY A 91 38.73 -23.14 -10.09
CA GLY A 91 37.68 -22.13 -9.88
C GLY A 91 37.60 -21.53 -8.47
N GLU A 92 38.71 -21.49 -7.71
CA GLU A 92 38.84 -20.74 -6.45
C GLU A 92 37.75 -21.04 -5.40
N GLY A 93 37.34 -22.31 -5.27
CA GLY A 93 36.32 -22.74 -4.31
C GLY A 93 34.88 -22.33 -4.68
N ASN A 94 34.65 -21.85 -5.91
CA ASN A 94 33.31 -21.59 -6.44
C ASN A 94 32.67 -22.89 -6.98
N PRO A 95 31.57 -23.38 -6.38
CA PRO A 95 30.94 -24.63 -6.79
C PRO A 95 30.51 -24.68 -8.26
N GLY A 96 29.98 -23.59 -8.80
CA GLY A 96 29.49 -23.52 -10.17
C GLY A 96 30.60 -23.48 -11.21
N LEU A 97 31.71 -22.79 -10.93
CA LEU A 97 32.88 -22.76 -11.84
C LEU A 97 33.61 -24.10 -11.87
N ILE A 98 33.66 -24.79 -10.74
CA ILE A 98 34.15 -26.16 -10.69
C ILE A 98 33.35 -27.02 -11.68
N VAL A 99 32.03 -26.83 -11.80
CA VAL A 99 31.18 -27.56 -12.76
C VAL A 99 31.29 -27.03 -14.21
N ALA A 100 31.49 -25.73 -14.42
CA ALA A 100 31.32 -25.07 -15.71
C ALA A 100 32.55 -25.00 -16.64
N THR A 101 33.71 -25.57 -16.28
CA THR A 101 35.01 -25.43 -16.98
C THR A 101 35.12 -26.13 -18.36
N THR A 102 34.12 -25.99 -19.25
CA THR A 102 34.07 -26.59 -20.61
C THR A 102 33.79 -25.54 -21.72
N ASP A 103 34.57 -25.55 -22.83
CA ASP A 103 34.79 -24.46 -23.83
C ASP A 103 33.62 -24.03 -24.78
N ARG A 104 33.38 -22.71 -24.94
CA ARG A 104 32.46 -21.93 -25.87
C ARG A 104 30.95 -22.20 -25.76
N LEU A 105 30.23 -21.39 -24.97
CA LEU A 105 28.84 -21.64 -24.54
C LEU A 105 27.84 -22.08 -25.63
N ILE A 106 27.76 -21.45 -26.82
CA ILE A 106 26.85 -21.92 -27.89
C ILE A 106 27.27 -23.31 -28.37
N ASP A 107 28.56 -23.49 -28.68
CA ASP A 107 29.12 -24.79 -29.08
C ASP A 107 29.06 -25.82 -27.93
N VAL A 108 29.03 -25.37 -26.67
CA VAL A 108 28.82 -26.22 -25.47
C VAL A 108 27.37 -26.67 -25.41
N VAL A 109 26.41 -25.74 -25.52
CA VAL A 109 24.98 -26.04 -25.48
C VAL A 109 24.63 -27.01 -26.60
N GLU A 110 25.08 -26.73 -27.83
CA GLU A 110 24.88 -27.64 -28.98
C GLU A 110 25.51 -29.02 -28.78
N ARG A 111 26.71 -29.11 -28.17
CA ARG A 111 27.35 -30.41 -27.89
C ARG A 111 26.71 -31.17 -26.73
N ARG A 112 26.09 -30.47 -25.78
CA ARG A 112 25.42 -31.04 -24.61
C ARG A 112 23.97 -31.44 -24.91
N LEU A 113 23.37 -30.91 -25.98
CA LEU A 113 22.03 -31.28 -26.42
C LEU A 113 22.00 -32.72 -26.96
N PRO A 114 21.15 -33.61 -26.42
CA PRO A 114 21.06 -35.01 -26.88
C PRO A 114 20.48 -35.15 -28.29
N ASP A 115 19.45 -34.36 -28.61
CA ASP A 115 18.65 -34.45 -29.83
C ASP A 115 17.85 -33.15 -30.10
N GLU A 116 17.15 -33.12 -31.24
CA GLU A 116 16.32 -31.98 -31.67
C GLU A 116 15.10 -31.77 -30.76
N ALA A 117 14.54 -32.83 -30.16
CA ALA A 117 13.42 -32.70 -29.22
C ALA A 117 13.84 -31.97 -27.93
N SER A 118 15.04 -32.27 -27.43
CA SER A 118 15.67 -31.59 -26.30
C SER A 118 15.95 -30.12 -26.62
N ARG A 119 16.32 -29.82 -27.87
CA ARG A 119 16.47 -28.43 -28.35
C ARG A 119 15.15 -27.67 -28.30
N ASP A 120 14.07 -28.25 -28.79
CA ASP A 120 12.75 -27.60 -28.80
C ASP A 120 12.22 -27.36 -27.37
N VAL A 121 12.40 -28.31 -26.46
CA VAL A 121 12.05 -28.15 -25.03
C VAL A 121 12.93 -27.09 -24.37
N LEU A 122 14.23 -27.04 -24.67
CA LEU A 122 15.11 -26.00 -24.17
C LEU A 122 14.72 -24.61 -24.70
N VAL A 123 14.37 -24.50 -25.99
CA VAL A 123 13.82 -23.26 -26.57
C VAL A 123 12.52 -22.88 -25.87
N ALA A 124 11.66 -23.84 -25.52
CA ALA A 124 10.42 -23.58 -24.78
C ALA A 124 10.70 -22.94 -23.43
N ILE A 125 11.57 -23.58 -22.64
CA ILE A 125 11.98 -23.13 -21.31
C ILE A 125 12.64 -21.74 -21.38
N CYS A 126 13.49 -21.51 -22.38
CA CYS A 126 14.17 -20.24 -22.56
C CYS A 126 13.22 -19.13 -23.04
N ALA A 127 12.28 -19.44 -23.94
CA ALA A 127 11.34 -18.46 -24.50
C ALA A 127 10.32 -17.96 -23.47
N THR A 128 9.98 -18.80 -22.50
CA THR A 128 9.09 -18.45 -21.39
C THR A 128 9.83 -18.01 -20.13
N GLY A 129 11.14 -18.27 -20.05
CA GLY A 129 11.99 -18.07 -18.88
C GLY A 129 11.85 -19.17 -17.82
N ALA A 130 10.72 -19.88 -17.79
CA ALA A 130 10.49 -21.06 -16.97
C ALA A 130 9.22 -21.80 -17.42
N LEU A 131 9.16 -23.11 -17.19
CA LEU A 131 7.95 -23.93 -17.32
C LEU A 131 7.66 -24.64 -16.01
N THR A 132 6.39 -24.77 -15.63
CA THR A 132 6.01 -25.52 -14.44
C THR A 132 6.11 -27.03 -14.69
N TRP A 133 6.18 -27.82 -13.63
CA TRP A 133 6.10 -29.28 -13.78
C TRP A 133 4.80 -29.76 -14.45
N SER A 134 3.67 -29.06 -14.24
CA SER A 134 2.42 -29.41 -14.89
C SER A 134 2.42 -29.11 -16.39
N GLU A 135 3.08 -28.02 -16.82
CA GLU A 135 3.24 -27.68 -18.23
C GLU A 135 4.19 -28.68 -18.91
N ILE A 136 5.30 -29.04 -18.26
CA ILE A 136 6.24 -30.06 -18.75
C ILE A 136 5.57 -31.42 -18.93
N ASP A 137 4.76 -31.85 -17.97
CA ASP A 137 4.01 -33.11 -18.05
C ASP A 137 3.01 -33.10 -19.23
N ARG A 138 2.28 -31.99 -19.41
CA ARG A 138 1.35 -31.83 -20.55
C ARG A 138 2.05 -31.74 -21.90
N LEU A 139 3.29 -31.28 -21.96
CA LEU A 139 4.14 -31.35 -23.16
C LEU A 139 4.66 -32.77 -23.42
N GLY A 140 4.53 -33.69 -22.47
CA GLY A 140 5.17 -35.01 -22.54
C GLY A 140 6.70 -34.94 -22.46
N ALA A 141 7.24 -33.87 -21.85
CA ALA A 141 8.66 -33.54 -21.89
C ALA A 141 9.45 -33.95 -20.63
N THR A 142 8.84 -34.69 -19.69
CA THR A 142 9.45 -35.04 -18.40
C THR A 142 10.81 -35.75 -18.55
N SER A 143 10.89 -36.78 -19.40
CA SER A 143 12.15 -37.47 -19.68
C SER A 143 13.17 -36.59 -20.42
N THR A 144 12.70 -35.65 -21.24
CA THR A 144 13.56 -34.68 -21.93
C THR A 144 14.19 -33.71 -20.94
N VAL A 145 13.43 -33.28 -19.91
CA VAL A 145 13.96 -32.45 -18.83
C VAL A 145 15.05 -33.19 -18.05
N ASP A 146 14.88 -34.48 -17.75
CA ASP A 146 15.94 -35.27 -17.08
C ASP A 146 17.26 -35.24 -17.88
N HIS A 147 17.18 -35.35 -19.21
CA HIS A 147 18.35 -35.23 -20.07
C HIS A 147 18.96 -33.83 -20.06
N LEU A 148 18.13 -32.78 -20.04
CA LEU A 148 18.59 -31.39 -19.96
C LEU A 148 19.23 -31.05 -18.60
N VAL A 149 18.75 -31.64 -17.50
CA VAL A 149 19.33 -31.52 -16.16
C VAL A 149 20.69 -32.21 -16.10
N VAL A 150 20.81 -33.43 -16.62
CA VAL A 150 22.09 -34.14 -16.72
C VAL A 150 23.08 -33.38 -17.61
N ALA A 151 22.57 -32.68 -18.63
CA ALA A 151 23.34 -31.82 -19.50
C ALA A 151 23.68 -30.44 -18.88
N ASP A 152 23.19 -30.12 -17.66
CA ASP A 152 23.48 -28.86 -16.97
C ASP A 152 23.10 -27.64 -17.84
N LEU A 153 21.94 -27.75 -18.52
CA LEU A 153 21.34 -26.70 -19.35
C LEU A 153 20.11 -26.07 -18.71
N VAL A 154 19.48 -26.79 -17.78
CA VAL A 154 18.32 -26.32 -17.02
C VAL A 154 18.49 -26.65 -15.54
N ASP A 155 18.01 -25.76 -14.70
CA ASP A 155 17.83 -26.00 -13.27
C ASP A 155 16.39 -26.36 -12.97
N VAL A 156 16.21 -27.19 -11.94
CA VAL A 156 14.89 -27.61 -11.48
C VAL A 156 14.67 -27.25 -10.03
N ASP A 157 13.45 -26.86 -9.70
CA ASP A 157 13.01 -26.61 -8.34
C ASP A 157 11.62 -27.23 -8.09
N VAL A 158 11.00 -26.88 -6.96
CA VAL A 158 9.65 -27.38 -6.61
C VAL A 158 8.54 -26.86 -7.51
N VAL A 159 8.77 -25.76 -8.23
CA VAL A 159 7.81 -25.09 -9.10
C VAL A 159 7.92 -25.60 -10.53
N GLY A 160 9.13 -25.85 -11.01
CA GLY A 160 9.35 -26.33 -12.36
C GLY A 160 10.80 -26.29 -12.81
N VAL A 161 10.99 -25.86 -14.06
CA VAL A 161 12.24 -25.93 -14.81
C VAL A 161 12.57 -24.54 -15.37
N ARG A 162 13.81 -24.08 -15.18
CA ARG A 162 14.34 -22.79 -15.66
C ARG A 162 15.69 -23.00 -16.38
N PRO A 163 16.09 -22.11 -17.30
CA PRO A 163 17.43 -22.21 -17.87
C PRO A 163 18.47 -21.93 -16.78
N THR A 164 19.60 -22.65 -16.80
CA THR A 164 20.66 -22.51 -15.78
C THR A 164 21.33 -21.12 -15.82
N SER A 165 21.25 -20.41 -16.94
CA SER A 165 21.70 -19.01 -17.02
C SER A 165 21.04 -18.23 -18.16
N GLU A 166 21.08 -16.89 -18.07
CA GLU A 166 20.70 -15.98 -19.15
C GLU A 166 21.54 -16.22 -20.42
N ALA A 167 22.78 -16.66 -20.25
CA ALA A 167 23.68 -16.96 -21.36
C ALA A 167 23.26 -18.24 -22.13
N VAL A 168 22.75 -19.26 -21.42
CA VAL A 168 22.10 -20.42 -22.05
C VAL A 168 20.83 -19.98 -22.78
N ALA A 169 19.98 -19.16 -22.15
CA ALA A 169 18.77 -18.67 -22.79
C ALA A 169 19.07 -17.87 -24.08
N ALA A 170 20.02 -16.95 -24.03
CA ALA A 170 20.42 -16.15 -25.20
C ALA A 170 21.00 -17.01 -26.34
N SER A 171 21.63 -18.15 -26.02
CA SER A 171 22.24 -19.03 -27.03
C SER A 171 21.22 -19.69 -27.96
N VAL A 172 20.00 -19.97 -27.46
CA VAL A 172 18.94 -20.68 -28.20
C VAL A 172 17.84 -19.74 -28.73
N LEU A 173 17.69 -18.54 -28.16
CA LEU A 173 16.65 -17.57 -28.53
C LEU A 173 16.94 -16.76 -29.80
N SER A 174 18.09 -16.95 -30.45
CA SER A 174 18.44 -16.27 -31.70
C SER A 174 17.62 -16.73 -32.91
N ASP A 175 16.93 -17.87 -32.81
CA ASP A 175 16.05 -18.42 -33.85
C ASP A 175 14.57 -18.05 -33.59
N GLU A 176 14.12 -16.96 -34.20
CA GLU A 176 12.74 -16.46 -34.09
C GLU A 176 11.69 -17.43 -34.65
N ILE A 177 12.05 -18.28 -35.63
CA ILE A 177 11.11 -19.25 -36.22
C ILE A 177 10.87 -20.39 -35.24
N ALA A 178 11.94 -20.97 -34.69
CA ALA A 178 11.86 -22.03 -33.68
C ALA A 178 11.12 -21.52 -32.43
N ARG A 179 11.45 -20.31 -31.98
CA ARG A 179 10.78 -19.65 -30.84
C ARG A 179 9.27 -19.53 -31.08
N ARG A 180 8.86 -19.04 -32.24
CA ARG A 180 7.43 -18.87 -32.56
C ARG A 180 6.69 -20.21 -32.63
N ARG A 181 7.31 -21.24 -33.24
CA ARG A 181 6.76 -22.60 -33.31
C ARG A 181 6.47 -23.15 -31.91
N VAL A 182 7.46 -23.10 -31.03
CA VAL A 182 7.34 -23.63 -29.68
C VAL A 182 6.31 -22.86 -28.84
N LEU A 183 6.21 -21.54 -29.02
CA LEU A 183 5.17 -20.75 -28.34
C LEU A 183 3.75 -21.17 -28.75
N VAL A 184 3.51 -21.61 -29.98
CA VAL A 184 2.20 -22.14 -30.40
C VAL A 184 1.84 -23.40 -29.62
N ASP A 185 2.79 -24.33 -29.47
CA ASP A 185 2.56 -25.58 -28.72
C ASP A 185 2.31 -25.29 -27.23
N LEU A 186 3.03 -24.30 -26.68
CA LEU A 186 2.90 -23.86 -25.31
C LEU A 186 1.50 -23.31 -24.97
N VAL A 187 0.80 -22.68 -25.92
CA VAL A 187 -0.57 -22.16 -25.69
C VAL A 187 -1.53 -23.26 -25.21
N ALA A 188 -1.42 -24.47 -25.77
CA ALA A 188 -2.29 -25.59 -25.43
C ALA A 188 -2.04 -26.14 -24.02
N VAL A 189 -0.81 -26.02 -23.53
CA VAL A 189 -0.38 -26.60 -22.25
C VAL A 189 -0.27 -25.57 -21.13
N ALA A 190 -0.54 -24.29 -21.37
CA ALA A 190 -0.41 -23.23 -20.36
C ALA A 190 -1.25 -23.50 -19.10
N ASP A 191 -0.62 -23.39 -17.92
CA ASP A 191 -1.28 -23.57 -16.62
C ASP A 191 -2.31 -22.48 -16.32
N THR A 192 -2.07 -21.28 -16.85
CA THR A 192 -2.84 -20.10 -16.48
C THR A 192 -3.34 -19.34 -17.70
N SER A 193 -4.46 -18.62 -17.52
CA SER A 193 -5.07 -17.82 -18.57
C SER A 193 -4.15 -16.67 -18.97
N ALA A 194 -3.45 -16.07 -18.00
CA ALA A 194 -2.47 -15.02 -18.26
C ALA A 194 -1.25 -15.53 -19.04
N ARG A 195 -0.75 -16.75 -18.76
CA ARG A 195 0.31 -17.37 -19.56
C ARG A 195 -0.18 -17.70 -20.97
N ARG A 196 -1.32 -18.37 -21.09
CA ARG A 196 -1.95 -18.72 -22.38
C ARG A 196 -2.09 -17.49 -23.28
N ALA A 197 -2.69 -16.41 -22.75
CA ALA A 197 -2.92 -15.20 -23.52
C ALA A 197 -1.62 -14.52 -23.96
N ARG A 198 -0.59 -14.47 -23.09
CA ARG A 198 0.72 -13.90 -23.43
C ARG A 198 1.44 -14.72 -24.51
N TRP A 199 1.46 -16.04 -24.37
CA TRP A 199 2.10 -16.92 -25.35
C TRP A 199 1.38 -16.90 -26.69
N ALA A 200 0.04 -16.86 -26.69
CA ALA A 200 -0.74 -16.74 -27.91
C ALA A 200 -0.45 -15.43 -28.65
N LEU A 201 -0.36 -14.30 -27.93
CA LEU A 201 0.03 -13.01 -28.52
C LEU A 201 1.46 -13.05 -29.08
N ALA A 202 2.42 -13.59 -28.32
CA ALA A 202 3.82 -13.71 -28.75
C ALA A 202 3.99 -14.64 -29.96
N ALA A 203 3.19 -15.71 -30.03
CA ALA A 203 3.13 -16.61 -31.18
C ALA A 203 2.38 -16.02 -32.39
N GLY A 204 1.65 -14.91 -32.21
CA GLY A 204 0.70 -14.40 -33.20
C GLY A 204 -0.42 -15.40 -33.50
N ALA A 205 -0.81 -16.21 -32.52
CA ALA A 205 -1.96 -17.11 -32.59
C ALA A 205 -3.27 -16.34 -32.38
N ALA A 206 -4.40 -16.94 -32.81
CA ALA A 206 -5.71 -16.34 -32.60
C ALA A 206 -6.07 -16.33 -31.10
N THR A 207 -6.51 -15.19 -30.58
CA THR A 207 -7.02 -15.03 -29.21
C THR A 207 -8.46 -14.53 -29.23
N THR A 208 -9.24 -14.91 -28.21
CA THR A 208 -10.63 -14.46 -28.04
C THR A 208 -10.76 -13.41 -26.93
N ALA A 209 -11.89 -12.70 -26.90
CA ALA A 209 -12.22 -11.80 -25.79
C ALA A 209 -12.30 -12.55 -24.44
N ALA A 210 -12.73 -13.82 -24.46
CA ALA A 210 -12.79 -14.65 -23.27
C ALA A 210 -11.40 -14.99 -22.72
N ASP A 211 -10.44 -15.32 -23.58
CA ASP A 211 -9.05 -15.58 -23.17
C ASP A 211 -8.45 -14.38 -22.46
N HIS A 212 -8.68 -13.18 -23.01
CA HIS A 212 -8.19 -11.94 -22.44
C HIS A 212 -8.94 -11.52 -21.17
N SER A 213 -10.25 -11.76 -21.07
CA SER A 213 -11.01 -11.52 -19.84
C SER A 213 -10.54 -12.41 -18.70
N ALA A 214 -10.28 -13.70 -18.98
CA ALA A 214 -9.75 -14.64 -18.00
C ALA A 214 -8.33 -14.25 -17.56
N ALA A 215 -7.46 -13.85 -18.49
CA ALA A 215 -6.13 -13.34 -18.18
C ALA A 215 -6.18 -12.08 -17.30
N ALA A 216 -7.08 -11.13 -17.61
CA ALA A 216 -7.23 -9.90 -16.83
C ALA A 216 -7.73 -10.19 -15.40
N ALA A 217 -8.73 -11.06 -15.24
CA ALA A 217 -9.25 -11.46 -13.93
C ALA A 217 -8.17 -12.16 -13.09
N GLU A 218 -7.38 -13.04 -13.72
CA GLU A 218 -6.27 -13.72 -13.07
C GLU A 218 -5.19 -12.73 -12.59
N LEU A 219 -4.76 -11.80 -13.46
CA LEU A 219 -3.75 -10.78 -13.13
C LEU A 219 -4.22 -9.84 -12.02
N LEU A 220 -5.51 -9.47 -12.01
CA LEU A 220 -6.10 -8.71 -10.91
C LEU A 220 -6.05 -9.47 -9.58
N ALA A 221 -6.46 -10.74 -9.56
CA ALA A 221 -6.40 -11.57 -8.34
C ALA A 221 -4.94 -11.71 -7.84
N GLN A 222 -4.01 -11.59 -8.77
CA GLN A 222 -2.59 -11.63 -8.60
C GLN A 222 -1.94 -10.28 -8.22
N GLY A 223 -2.68 -9.19 -8.05
CA GLY A 223 -2.06 -7.93 -7.65
C GLY A 223 -1.40 -7.13 -8.77
N ASP A 224 -1.69 -7.45 -10.04
CA ASP A 224 -1.16 -6.76 -11.21
C ASP A 224 -2.29 -6.06 -12.01
N PRO A 225 -2.79 -4.92 -11.53
CA PRO A 225 -3.86 -4.19 -12.20
C PRO A 225 -3.43 -3.58 -13.53
N ASP A 226 -2.15 -3.20 -13.69
CA ASP A 226 -1.65 -2.62 -14.93
C ASP A 226 -1.52 -3.69 -16.03
N GLY A 227 -1.02 -4.88 -15.71
CA GLY A 227 -1.05 -6.03 -16.63
C GLY A 227 -2.47 -6.48 -16.95
N ALA A 228 -3.36 -6.48 -15.95
CA ALA A 228 -4.78 -6.79 -16.17
C ALA A 228 -5.46 -5.78 -17.09
N GLU A 229 -5.09 -4.50 -17.02
CA GLU A 229 -5.65 -3.44 -17.88
C GLU A 229 -5.36 -3.70 -19.35
N VAL A 230 -4.15 -4.15 -19.69
CA VAL A 230 -3.77 -4.49 -21.06
C VAL A 230 -4.67 -5.58 -21.62
N HIS A 231 -4.87 -6.67 -20.86
CA HIS A 231 -5.73 -7.77 -21.30
C HIS A 231 -7.20 -7.38 -21.32
N ALA A 232 -7.70 -6.63 -20.33
CA ALA A 232 -9.08 -6.18 -20.33
C ALA A 232 -9.39 -5.23 -21.51
N ALA A 233 -8.44 -4.37 -21.89
CA ALA A 233 -8.54 -3.51 -23.06
C ALA A 233 -8.60 -4.34 -24.36
N LEU A 234 -7.79 -5.39 -24.47
CA LEU A 234 -7.85 -6.33 -25.61
C LEU A 234 -9.18 -7.08 -25.66
N ALA A 235 -9.68 -7.57 -24.51
CA ALA A 235 -10.98 -8.23 -24.42
C ALA A 235 -12.11 -7.32 -24.92
N PHE A 236 -12.17 -6.08 -24.43
CA PHE A 236 -13.15 -5.10 -24.85
C PHE A 236 -13.00 -4.70 -26.33
N SER A 237 -11.77 -4.59 -26.84
CA SER A 237 -11.54 -4.27 -28.25
C SER A 237 -12.01 -5.39 -29.19
N SER A 238 -11.88 -6.64 -28.75
CA SER A 238 -12.33 -7.82 -29.51
C SER A 238 -13.85 -8.03 -29.43
N ASP A 239 -14.47 -7.74 -28.29
CA ASP A 239 -15.92 -7.85 -28.08
C ASP A 239 -16.39 -6.72 -27.13
N PRO A 240 -16.85 -5.57 -27.66
CA PRO A 240 -17.19 -4.38 -26.87
C PRO A 240 -18.57 -4.46 -26.20
N GLY A 241 -18.86 -5.59 -25.55
CA GLY A 241 -20.09 -5.84 -24.81
C GLY A 241 -20.05 -5.42 -23.33
N PRO A 242 -21.18 -5.52 -22.62
CA PRO A 242 -21.28 -5.08 -21.22
C PRO A 242 -20.35 -5.82 -20.27
N SER A 243 -20.13 -7.13 -20.52
CA SER A 243 -19.29 -7.96 -19.66
C SER A 243 -17.83 -7.53 -19.71
N THR A 244 -17.28 -7.30 -20.91
CA THR A 244 -15.90 -6.83 -21.10
C THR A 244 -15.74 -5.38 -20.64
N ALA A 245 -16.76 -4.55 -20.81
CA ALA A 245 -16.80 -3.18 -20.29
C ALA A 245 -16.73 -3.15 -18.76
N ILE A 246 -17.56 -3.96 -18.07
CA ILE A 246 -17.54 -4.11 -16.61
C ILE A 246 -16.21 -4.68 -16.15
N GLY A 247 -15.66 -5.68 -16.85
CA GLY A 247 -14.37 -6.29 -16.53
C GLY A 247 -13.17 -5.36 -16.67
N TRP A 248 -13.27 -4.32 -17.51
CA TRP A 248 -12.18 -3.36 -17.74
C TRP A 248 -12.11 -2.22 -16.73
N LEU A 249 -13.21 -1.91 -16.05
CA LEU A 249 -13.25 -0.81 -15.09
C LEU A 249 -12.33 -1.04 -13.87
N PRO A 250 -12.33 -2.20 -13.18
CA PRO A 250 -11.49 -2.40 -11.99
C PRO A 250 -9.98 -2.23 -12.24
N PRO A 251 -9.35 -2.82 -13.29
CA PRO A 251 -7.95 -2.59 -13.62
C PRO A 251 -7.61 -1.11 -13.82
N LEU A 252 -8.49 -0.34 -14.48
CA LEU A 252 -8.28 1.09 -14.71
C LEU A 252 -8.29 1.91 -13.41
N LEU A 253 -9.19 1.57 -12.49
CA LEU A 253 -9.32 2.28 -11.21
C LEU A 253 -8.17 1.93 -10.26
N MET A 254 -7.74 0.66 -10.22
CA MET A 254 -6.68 0.17 -9.34
C MET A 254 -5.27 0.43 -9.89
N GLY A 255 -5.10 0.53 -11.21
CA GLY A 255 -3.81 0.69 -11.88
C GLY A 255 -3.10 2.02 -11.60
N SER A 256 -1.84 2.12 -12.02
CA SER A 256 -0.97 3.29 -11.75
C SER A 256 -1.22 4.48 -12.68
N ALA A 257 -2.05 4.31 -13.71
CA ALA A 257 -2.32 5.33 -14.72
C ALA A 257 -2.95 6.60 -14.14
N ARG A 258 -2.55 7.76 -14.68
CA ARG A 258 -3.14 9.07 -14.36
C ARG A 258 -4.52 9.24 -14.99
N SER A 259 -5.33 10.15 -14.45
CA SER A 259 -6.71 10.31 -14.92
C SER A 259 -6.79 10.68 -16.41
N ALA A 260 -5.81 11.43 -16.94
CA ALA A 260 -5.75 11.80 -18.35
C ALA A 260 -5.66 10.59 -19.30
N ALA A 261 -4.90 9.55 -18.92
CA ALA A 261 -4.78 8.31 -19.70
C ALA A 261 -6.02 7.40 -19.55
N ILE A 262 -6.66 7.45 -18.37
CA ILE A 262 -7.85 6.66 -18.06
C ILE A 262 -9.11 7.25 -18.72
N ALA A 263 -9.21 8.59 -18.81
CA ALA A 263 -10.40 9.29 -19.25
C ALA A 263 -11.00 8.82 -20.59
N PRO A 264 -10.24 8.70 -21.70
CA PRO A 264 -10.80 8.21 -22.96
C PRO A 264 -11.27 6.74 -22.89
N LYS A 265 -10.66 5.94 -22.01
CA LYS A 265 -11.05 4.53 -21.79
C LYS A 265 -12.39 4.46 -21.04
N VAL A 266 -12.55 5.24 -19.97
CA VAL A 266 -13.81 5.35 -19.21
C VAL A 266 -14.96 5.83 -20.09
N ARG A 267 -14.74 6.86 -20.94
CA ARG A 267 -15.79 7.33 -21.86
C ARG A 267 -16.25 6.22 -22.82
N ARG A 268 -15.34 5.38 -23.33
CA ARG A 268 -15.69 4.22 -24.17
C ARG A 268 -16.49 3.16 -23.41
N ILE A 269 -16.08 2.85 -22.17
CA ILE A 269 -16.79 1.90 -21.30
C ILE A 269 -18.22 2.39 -21.04
N VAL A 270 -18.37 3.65 -20.63
CA VAL A 270 -19.69 4.23 -20.31
C VAL A 270 -20.59 4.27 -21.54
N ALA A 271 -20.05 4.61 -22.72
CA ALA A 271 -20.80 4.57 -23.97
C ALA A 271 -21.32 3.15 -24.28
N SER A 272 -20.46 2.14 -24.22
CA SER A 272 -20.84 0.73 -24.43
C SER A 272 -21.90 0.25 -23.44
N LEU A 273 -21.74 0.58 -22.14
CA LEU A 273 -22.73 0.23 -21.11
C LEU A 273 -24.08 0.91 -21.35
N SER A 274 -24.07 2.17 -21.78
CA SER A 274 -25.29 2.93 -22.09
C SER A 274 -26.02 2.36 -23.31
N GLU A 275 -25.28 2.06 -24.38
CA GLU A 275 -25.83 1.47 -25.62
C GLU A 275 -26.46 0.09 -25.37
N SER A 276 -25.88 -0.70 -24.47
CA SER A 276 -26.41 -2.02 -24.12
C SER A 276 -27.69 -2.00 -23.28
N GLY A 277 -28.03 -0.85 -22.68
CA GLY A 277 -29.15 -0.71 -21.76
C GLY A 277 -28.95 -1.37 -20.38
N VAL A 278 -27.78 -1.95 -20.10
CA VAL A 278 -27.45 -2.56 -18.78
C VAL A 278 -27.42 -1.52 -17.68
N ILE A 279 -26.88 -0.33 -17.97
CA ILE A 279 -26.93 0.84 -17.09
C ILE A 279 -27.37 2.03 -17.94
N ARG A 280 -28.59 2.50 -17.73
CA ARG A 280 -29.10 3.69 -18.44
C ARG A 280 -28.52 4.96 -17.82
N ASP A 281 -28.13 5.89 -18.69
CA ASP A 281 -27.77 7.27 -18.33
C ASP A 281 -26.63 7.41 -17.32
N LEU A 282 -25.66 6.48 -17.33
CA LEU A 282 -24.51 6.51 -16.43
C LEU A 282 -23.60 7.73 -16.75
N PRO A 283 -23.42 8.68 -15.81
CA PRO A 283 -22.65 9.89 -16.08
C PRO A 283 -21.15 9.61 -16.01
N ALA A 284 -20.45 9.61 -17.15
CA ALA A 284 -19.00 9.45 -17.21
C ALA A 284 -18.29 10.53 -16.38
N GLU A 285 -18.85 11.73 -16.34
CA GLU A 285 -18.34 12.90 -15.63
C GLU A 285 -18.12 12.63 -14.13
N ALA A 286 -18.98 11.82 -13.49
CA ALA A 286 -18.83 11.48 -12.08
C ALA A 286 -17.55 10.66 -11.82
N PHE A 287 -17.24 9.71 -12.71
CA PHE A 287 -16.01 8.91 -12.66
C PHE A 287 -14.79 9.77 -12.96
N LEU A 288 -14.85 10.57 -14.02
CA LEU A 288 -13.74 11.42 -14.45
C LEU A 288 -13.40 12.46 -13.40
N ALA A 289 -14.40 13.05 -12.75
CA ALA A 289 -14.20 13.97 -11.64
C ALA A 289 -13.52 13.30 -10.45
N THR A 290 -14.02 12.12 -10.06
CA THR A 290 -13.42 11.35 -8.96
C THR A 290 -11.97 10.96 -9.29
N LEU A 291 -11.68 10.55 -10.52
CA LEU A 291 -10.33 10.19 -10.96
C LEU A 291 -9.40 11.40 -11.01
N ALA A 292 -9.84 12.53 -11.58
CA ALA A 292 -9.06 13.77 -11.61
C ALA A 292 -8.69 14.21 -10.19
N PHE A 293 -9.64 14.12 -9.25
CA PHE A 293 -9.38 14.44 -7.87
C PHE A 293 -8.45 13.43 -7.19
N MET A 294 -8.78 12.14 -7.25
CA MET A 294 -8.08 11.12 -6.48
C MET A 294 -6.69 10.81 -7.04
N LYS A 295 -6.56 10.65 -8.36
CA LYS A 295 -5.31 10.24 -9.04
C LYS A 295 -4.41 11.42 -9.36
N ASP A 296 -4.97 12.58 -9.69
CA ASP A 296 -4.17 13.72 -10.12
C ASP A 296 -4.13 14.84 -9.08
N GLY A 297 -4.99 14.80 -8.06
CA GLY A 297 -5.11 15.89 -7.10
C GLY A 297 -5.65 17.19 -7.73
N ASP A 298 -6.42 17.09 -8.81
CA ASP A 298 -6.95 18.22 -9.56
C ASP A 298 -8.42 18.47 -9.19
N ALA A 299 -8.62 19.20 -8.09
CA ALA A 299 -9.95 19.56 -7.61
C ALA A 299 -10.72 20.47 -8.57
N ASP A 300 -10.02 21.41 -9.22
CA ASP A 300 -10.65 22.35 -10.15
C ASP A 300 -11.20 21.62 -11.38
N ARG A 301 -10.44 20.66 -11.92
CA ARG A 301 -10.94 19.81 -13.00
C ARG A 301 -12.10 18.95 -12.56
N ALA A 302 -12.05 18.36 -11.36
CA ALA A 302 -13.17 17.58 -10.83
C ALA A 302 -14.45 18.41 -10.74
N VAL A 303 -14.36 19.65 -10.26
CA VAL A 303 -15.50 20.59 -10.22
C VAL A 303 -16.02 20.90 -11.63
N ARG A 304 -15.13 21.16 -12.60
CA ARG A 304 -15.53 21.42 -14.00
C ARG A 304 -16.25 20.23 -14.63
N GLU A 305 -15.73 19.02 -14.47
CA GLU A 305 -16.36 17.79 -14.99
C GLU A 305 -17.77 17.62 -14.41
N LEU A 306 -17.95 17.80 -13.08
CA LEU A 306 -19.26 17.70 -12.44
C LEU A 306 -20.22 18.84 -12.80
N ALA A 307 -19.70 20.03 -13.11
CA ALA A 307 -20.53 21.16 -13.55
C ALA A 307 -21.15 20.91 -14.92
N SER A 308 -20.48 20.14 -15.79
CA SER A 308 -21.02 19.72 -17.09
C SER A 308 -21.86 18.44 -17.05
N ALA A 309 -21.92 17.75 -15.90
CA ALA A 309 -22.58 16.47 -15.77
C ALA A 309 -24.12 16.59 -15.78
N PRO A 310 -24.85 15.61 -16.34
CA PRO A 310 -26.30 15.57 -16.23
C PRO A 310 -26.76 15.35 -14.78
N GLU A 311 -28.02 15.67 -14.49
CA GLU A 311 -28.61 15.36 -13.18
C GLU A 311 -28.69 13.84 -12.97
N HIS A 312 -27.97 13.34 -11.97
CA HIS A 312 -27.91 11.92 -11.65
C HIS A 312 -27.43 11.72 -10.21
N GLU A 313 -27.95 10.71 -9.49
CA GLU A 313 -27.56 10.45 -8.09
C GLU A 313 -26.06 10.18 -7.91
N LEU A 314 -25.42 9.48 -8.85
CA LEU A 314 -23.96 9.29 -8.84
C LEU A 314 -23.16 10.60 -8.92
N VAL A 315 -23.67 11.63 -9.61
CA VAL A 315 -23.05 12.97 -9.64
C VAL A 315 -23.16 13.63 -8.26
N VAL A 316 -24.30 13.44 -7.57
CA VAL A 316 -24.49 13.90 -6.18
C VAL A 316 -23.52 13.21 -5.24
N VAL A 317 -23.37 11.88 -5.37
CA VAL A 317 -22.39 11.09 -4.59
C VAL A 317 -20.96 11.60 -4.81
N ALA A 318 -20.56 11.81 -6.06
CA ALA A 318 -19.23 12.35 -6.38
C ALA A 318 -19.02 13.75 -5.80
N ARG A 319 -20.03 14.64 -5.86
CA ARG A 319 -19.99 15.96 -5.20
C ARG A 319 -19.82 15.84 -3.69
N CYS A 320 -20.53 14.93 -3.03
CA CYS A 320 -20.41 14.73 -1.58
C CYS A 320 -19.04 14.17 -1.19
N LEU A 321 -18.49 13.25 -2.00
CA LEU A 321 -17.14 12.73 -1.81
C LEU A 321 -16.09 13.86 -1.91
N LEU A 322 -16.13 14.65 -2.98
CA LEU A 322 -15.24 15.79 -3.17
C LEU A 322 -15.41 16.85 -2.09
N GLY A 323 -16.66 17.16 -1.74
CA GLY A 323 -17.00 18.05 -0.64
C GLY A 323 -16.33 17.62 0.64
N THR A 324 -16.41 16.32 0.96
CA THR A 324 -15.74 15.74 2.13
C THR A 324 -14.24 15.99 2.12
N TYR A 325 -13.53 15.69 1.02
CA TYR A 325 -12.09 15.94 0.93
C TYR A 325 -11.69 17.42 0.94
N THR A 326 -12.58 18.30 0.47
CA THR A 326 -12.36 19.75 0.42
C THR A 326 -12.90 20.48 1.66
N GLY A 327 -13.35 19.74 2.68
CA GLY A 327 -13.74 20.28 3.98
C GLY A 327 -15.19 20.76 4.08
N THR A 328 -16.08 20.17 3.30
CA THR A 328 -17.54 20.32 3.38
C THR A 328 -18.21 18.94 3.44
N PRO A 329 -17.90 18.12 4.47
CA PRO A 329 -18.46 16.78 4.58
C PRO A 329 -19.98 16.80 4.67
N ASN A 330 -20.63 15.90 3.93
CA ASN A 330 -22.08 15.68 3.97
C ASN A 330 -22.35 14.20 4.25
N THR A 331 -22.89 13.91 5.42
CA THR A 331 -23.25 12.54 5.83
C THR A 331 -24.69 12.18 5.42
N ALA A 332 -25.61 13.14 5.38
CA ALA A 332 -27.02 12.86 5.19
C ALA A 332 -27.33 12.41 3.76
N GLU A 333 -26.83 13.13 2.75
CA GLU A 333 -27.20 12.88 1.35
C GLU A 333 -26.63 11.55 0.82
N PRO A 334 -25.34 11.21 1.03
CA PRO A 334 -24.82 9.91 0.64
C PRO A 334 -25.51 8.75 1.37
N LEU A 335 -25.87 8.91 2.66
CA LEU A 335 -26.60 7.86 3.38
C LEU A 335 -27.99 7.62 2.76
N ARG A 336 -28.73 8.69 2.47
CA ARG A 336 -30.04 8.62 1.80
C ARG A 336 -29.94 7.84 0.48
N ILE A 337 -28.94 8.14 -0.34
CA ILE A 337 -28.70 7.47 -1.63
C ILE A 337 -28.24 6.02 -1.40
N ALA A 338 -27.40 5.76 -0.41
CA ALA A 338 -26.93 4.41 -0.11
C ALA A 338 -28.10 3.47 0.26
N GLU A 339 -29.03 3.95 1.08
CA GLU A 339 -30.20 3.18 1.53
C GLU A 339 -31.32 3.10 0.47
N ASN A 340 -31.58 4.19 -0.27
CA ASN A 340 -32.80 4.31 -1.08
C ASN A 340 -32.56 4.66 -2.57
N GLY A 341 -31.29 4.80 -2.99
CA GLY A 341 -30.93 5.22 -4.34
C GLY A 341 -31.17 4.17 -5.41
N SER A 342 -31.11 4.60 -6.67
CA SER A 342 -31.29 3.75 -7.84
C SER A 342 -29.96 3.21 -8.36
N GLY A 343 -29.91 1.90 -8.60
CA GLY A 343 -28.77 1.22 -9.21
C GLY A 343 -27.73 0.76 -8.19
N HIS A 344 -27.28 -0.48 -8.35
CA HIS A 344 -26.34 -1.13 -7.44
C HIS A 344 -25.00 -0.36 -7.31
N PHE A 345 -24.43 0.07 -8.43
CA PHE A 345 -23.17 0.80 -8.46
C PHE A 345 -23.23 2.17 -7.75
N THR A 346 -24.33 2.91 -7.95
CA THR A 346 -24.57 4.21 -7.30
C THR A 346 -24.64 4.04 -5.78
N ARG A 347 -25.39 3.04 -5.30
CA ARG A 347 -25.53 2.76 -3.86
C ARG A 347 -24.21 2.34 -3.22
N GLN A 348 -23.43 1.47 -3.87
CA GLN A 348 -22.09 1.11 -3.41
C GLN A 348 -21.16 2.32 -3.28
N SER A 349 -21.18 3.21 -4.28
CA SER A 349 -20.40 4.45 -4.26
C SER A 349 -20.86 5.39 -3.14
N ALA A 350 -22.17 5.45 -2.88
CA ALA A 350 -22.77 6.26 -1.83
C ALA A 350 -22.36 5.79 -0.42
N TRP A 351 -22.27 4.48 -0.19
CA TRP A 351 -21.74 3.93 1.06
C TRP A 351 -20.30 4.37 1.34
N ALA A 352 -19.43 4.37 0.33
CA ALA A 352 -18.05 4.84 0.48
C ALA A 352 -17.98 6.35 0.77
N ALA A 353 -18.78 7.16 0.07
CA ALA A 353 -18.84 8.61 0.29
C ALA A 353 -19.41 8.96 1.68
N TRP A 354 -20.48 8.29 2.11
CA TRP A 354 -21.03 8.41 3.45
C TRP A 354 -19.99 8.06 4.51
N PHE A 355 -19.33 6.91 4.38
CA PHE A 355 -18.38 6.43 5.36
C PHE A 355 -17.22 7.40 5.55
N LEU A 356 -16.67 7.94 4.47
CA LEU A 356 -15.59 8.93 4.57
C LEU A 356 -16.06 10.16 5.35
N ALA A 357 -17.24 10.69 5.04
CA ALA A 357 -17.81 11.83 5.76
C ALA A 357 -18.05 11.48 7.24
N ALA A 358 -18.73 10.37 7.53
CA ALA A 358 -19.06 9.93 8.88
C ALA A 358 -17.81 9.67 9.73
N SER A 359 -16.75 9.13 9.13
CA SER A 359 -15.47 8.87 9.77
C SER A 359 -14.73 10.15 10.18
N LEU A 360 -14.75 11.17 9.32
CA LEU A 360 -14.10 12.46 9.55
C LEU A 360 -14.87 13.36 10.52
N THR A 361 -16.20 13.27 10.51
CA THR A 361 -17.05 14.02 11.44
C THR A 361 -17.26 13.28 12.76
N GLU A 362 -16.66 12.10 12.94
CA GLU A 362 -16.89 11.21 14.09
C GLU A 362 -18.37 11.02 14.39
N SER A 363 -19.15 10.69 13.35
CA SER A 363 -20.60 10.60 13.46
C SER A 363 -21.01 9.62 14.57
N PRO A 364 -21.87 10.04 15.53
CA PRO A 364 -22.33 9.16 16.60
C PRO A 364 -23.22 8.03 16.07
N ASP A 365 -23.77 8.18 14.87
CA ASP A 365 -24.67 7.22 14.23
C ASP A 365 -23.93 6.13 13.44
N LEU A 366 -22.59 6.19 13.35
CA LEU A 366 -21.79 5.27 12.53
C LEU A 366 -22.13 3.80 12.85
N ASP A 367 -22.11 3.40 14.12
CA ASP A 367 -22.42 2.01 14.50
C ASP A 367 -23.89 1.67 14.27
N ALA A 368 -24.79 2.58 14.62
CA ALA A 368 -26.23 2.37 14.49
C ALA A 368 -26.64 2.17 13.02
N VAL A 369 -25.94 2.83 12.08
CA VAL A 369 -26.10 2.59 10.65
C VAL A 369 -25.50 1.24 10.27
N LEU A 370 -24.24 0.97 10.64
CA LEU A 370 -23.55 -0.28 10.28
C LEU A 370 -24.23 -1.54 10.82
N ASP A 371 -24.87 -1.46 11.99
CA ASP A 371 -25.63 -2.58 12.60
C ASP A 371 -26.90 -2.93 11.82
N ARG A 372 -27.43 -2.01 11.00
CA ARG A 372 -28.64 -2.23 10.17
C ARG A 372 -28.32 -2.69 8.76
N VAL A 373 -27.07 -2.61 8.33
CA VAL A 373 -26.66 -3.03 6.98
C VAL A 373 -26.52 -4.54 6.92
N ASP A 374 -27.23 -5.16 5.97
CA ASP A 374 -27.04 -6.57 5.64
C ASP A 374 -25.81 -6.75 4.74
N CYS A 375 -24.69 -7.25 5.29
CA CYS A 375 -23.46 -7.48 4.53
C CYS A 375 -23.59 -8.59 3.46
N GLY A 376 -24.60 -9.47 3.57
CA GLY A 376 -24.87 -10.53 2.60
C GLY A 376 -25.57 -10.05 1.32
N SER A 377 -26.12 -8.83 1.34
CA SER A 377 -26.86 -8.23 0.22
C SER A 377 -25.98 -7.84 -0.98
N GLY A 378 -24.66 -7.79 -0.81
CA GLY A 378 -23.71 -7.29 -1.79
C GLY A 378 -23.70 -5.75 -1.93
N GLU A 379 -24.46 -5.03 -1.10
CA GLU A 379 -24.56 -3.56 -1.16
C GLU A 379 -23.31 -2.82 -0.71
N ILE A 380 -22.46 -3.46 0.08
CA ILE A 380 -21.14 -2.94 0.48
C ILE A 380 -20.11 -4.02 0.21
N VAL A 381 -18.97 -3.62 -0.34
CA VAL A 381 -17.81 -4.51 -0.48
C VAL A 381 -17.44 -5.04 0.92
N PRO A 382 -17.39 -6.36 1.14
CA PRO A 382 -17.18 -6.94 2.48
C PRO A 382 -15.91 -6.44 3.19
N ALA A 383 -14.80 -6.27 2.45
CA ALA A 383 -13.60 -5.65 2.96
C ALA A 383 -13.85 -4.21 3.46
N LEU A 384 -14.54 -3.38 2.66
CA LEU A 384 -14.86 -2.02 3.05
C LEU A 384 -15.71 -2.00 4.31
N PHE A 385 -16.75 -2.83 4.39
CA PHE A 385 -17.60 -2.94 5.58
C PHE A 385 -16.81 -3.29 6.85
N ALA A 386 -15.89 -4.25 6.77
CA ALA A 386 -15.01 -4.59 7.88
C ALA A 386 -14.11 -3.40 8.29
N ALA A 387 -13.55 -2.65 7.33
CA ALA A 387 -12.82 -1.42 7.62
C ALA A 387 -13.71 -0.33 8.28
N MET A 388 -14.98 -0.23 7.89
CA MET A 388 -15.93 0.69 8.54
C MET A 388 -16.15 0.32 10.01
N ARG A 389 -16.31 -0.97 10.32
CA ARG A 389 -16.43 -1.49 11.69
C ARG A 389 -15.15 -1.27 12.50
N ALA A 390 -13.98 -1.44 11.87
CA ALA A 390 -12.71 -1.12 12.49
C ALA A 390 -12.64 0.36 12.91
N ARG A 391 -13.07 1.28 12.03
CA ARG A 391 -13.11 2.70 12.36
C ARG A 391 -14.04 3.01 13.54
N GLY A 392 -15.24 2.41 13.60
CA GLY A 392 -16.12 2.55 14.75
C GLY A 392 -15.45 2.12 16.06
N ALA A 393 -14.77 0.97 16.05
CA ALA A 393 -14.01 0.49 17.20
C ALA A 393 -12.84 1.42 17.60
N ILE A 394 -12.13 2.01 16.63
CA ILE A 394 -11.07 3.00 16.86
C ILE A 394 -11.61 4.23 17.58
N LEU A 395 -12.75 4.77 17.13
CA LEU A 395 -13.39 5.93 17.74
C LEU A 395 -13.80 5.66 19.21
N ARG A 396 -14.23 4.44 19.51
CA ARG A 396 -14.52 3.98 20.89
C ARG A 396 -13.28 3.56 21.69
N ARG A 397 -12.11 3.52 21.06
CA ARG A 397 -10.85 3.01 21.63
C ARG A 397 -10.91 1.54 22.05
N ASP A 398 -11.74 0.76 21.37
CA ASP A 398 -11.78 -0.70 21.49
C ASP A 398 -10.76 -1.31 20.53
N TRP A 399 -9.49 -1.31 20.96
CA TRP A 399 -8.38 -1.76 20.11
C TRP A 399 -8.49 -3.23 19.72
N ALA A 400 -9.05 -4.08 20.57
CA ALA A 400 -9.18 -5.51 20.28
C ALA A 400 -10.13 -5.74 19.11
N SER A 401 -11.33 -5.14 19.17
CA SER A 401 -12.29 -5.21 18.06
C SER A 401 -11.78 -4.51 16.81
N ALA A 402 -11.06 -3.39 16.95
CA ALA A 402 -10.47 -2.69 15.82
C ALA A 402 -9.48 -3.59 15.05
N HIS A 403 -8.56 -4.25 15.74
CA HIS A 403 -7.62 -5.19 15.09
C HIS A 403 -8.35 -6.37 14.43
N ALA A 404 -9.33 -6.97 15.11
CA ALA A 404 -10.09 -8.09 14.55
C ALA A 404 -10.82 -7.70 13.25
N HIS A 405 -11.41 -6.50 13.20
CA HIS A 405 -12.05 -5.98 12.00
C HIS A 405 -11.04 -5.62 10.90
N LEU A 406 -9.86 -5.08 11.24
CA LEU A 406 -8.79 -4.80 10.29
C LEU A 406 -8.25 -6.08 9.65
N ASP A 407 -8.07 -7.15 10.43
CA ASP A 407 -7.59 -8.43 9.92
C ASP A 407 -8.63 -9.08 9.01
N SER A 408 -9.90 -9.07 9.43
CA SER A 408 -11.01 -9.51 8.58
C SER A 408 -11.08 -8.71 7.26
N SER A 409 -10.90 -7.39 7.32
CA SER A 409 -10.83 -6.55 6.12
C SER A 409 -9.64 -6.91 5.23
N ALA A 410 -8.47 -7.15 5.83
CA ALA A 410 -7.24 -7.46 5.11
C ALA A 410 -7.34 -8.81 4.37
N GLU A 411 -7.95 -9.82 4.98
CA GLU A 411 -8.20 -11.13 4.37
C GLU A 411 -9.10 -11.05 3.13
N GLN A 412 -10.00 -10.07 3.08
CA GLN A 412 -10.96 -9.87 2.01
C GLN A 412 -10.48 -8.86 0.95
N THR A 413 -9.39 -8.15 1.20
CA THR A 413 -8.88 -7.12 0.30
C THR A 413 -8.06 -7.75 -0.81
N SER A 414 -8.40 -7.45 -2.06
CA SER A 414 -7.61 -7.89 -3.22
C SER A 414 -6.16 -7.38 -3.12
N PRO A 415 -5.15 -8.18 -3.49
CA PRO A 415 -3.78 -7.71 -3.59
C PRO A 415 -3.62 -6.49 -4.52
N SER A 416 -4.47 -6.35 -5.54
CA SER A 416 -4.45 -5.19 -6.47
C SER A 416 -4.99 -3.91 -5.86
N ASP A 417 -5.79 -3.99 -4.79
CA ASP A 417 -6.41 -2.82 -4.17
C ASP A 417 -5.44 -2.15 -3.17
N LEU A 418 -4.43 -1.49 -3.73
CA LEU A 418 -3.41 -0.78 -2.94
C LEU A 418 -4.01 0.35 -2.09
N ARG A 419 -5.09 0.98 -2.56
CA ARG A 419 -5.74 2.08 -1.82
C ARG A 419 -6.45 1.56 -0.58
N MET A 420 -7.18 0.45 -0.69
CA MET A 420 -7.78 -0.21 0.47
C MET A 420 -6.72 -0.71 1.46
N ARG A 421 -5.65 -1.33 0.96
CA ARG A 421 -4.51 -1.72 1.82
C ARG A 421 -3.89 -0.52 2.54
N ALA A 422 -3.76 0.63 1.88
CA ALA A 422 -3.26 1.85 2.50
C ALA A 422 -4.18 2.36 3.62
N LEU A 423 -5.50 2.31 3.42
CA LEU A 423 -6.48 2.66 4.46
C LEU A 423 -6.31 1.80 5.73
N LEU A 424 -6.13 0.48 5.56
CA LEU A 424 -5.90 -0.42 6.69
C LEU A 424 -4.60 -0.08 7.43
N HIS A 425 -3.54 0.27 6.71
CA HIS A 425 -2.28 0.71 7.30
C HIS A 425 -2.39 2.07 8.01
N MET A 426 -3.21 2.99 7.51
CA MET A 426 -3.51 4.23 8.23
C MET A 426 -4.17 3.93 9.57
N TYR A 427 -5.18 3.04 9.61
CA TYR A 427 -5.85 2.66 10.84
C TYR A 427 -4.95 1.90 11.82
N ARG A 428 -4.08 1.00 11.34
CA ARG A 428 -3.06 0.36 12.18
C ARG A 428 -2.10 1.37 12.77
N SER A 429 -1.66 2.34 11.96
CA SER A 429 -0.80 3.43 12.41
C SER A 429 -1.47 4.26 13.50
N GLU A 430 -2.75 4.60 13.33
CA GLU A 430 -3.56 5.35 14.30
C GLU A 430 -3.69 4.62 15.63
N ILE A 431 -4.03 3.34 15.62
CA ILE A 431 -4.14 2.52 16.84
C ILE A 431 -2.79 2.44 17.57
N ALA A 432 -1.71 2.19 16.83
CA ALA A 432 -0.36 2.12 17.40
C ALA A 432 0.08 3.46 17.97
N TRP A 433 -0.23 4.56 17.28
CA TRP A 433 0.07 5.91 17.75
C TRP A 433 -0.69 6.21 19.05
N TYR A 434 -1.98 5.90 19.14
CA TYR A 434 -2.76 6.04 20.39
C TYR A 434 -2.24 5.19 21.55
N SER A 435 -1.57 4.09 21.22
CA SER A 435 -0.95 3.17 22.18
C SER A 435 0.49 3.54 22.52
N SER A 436 0.99 4.69 22.03
CA SER A 436 2.38 5.14 22.18
C SER A 436 3.42 4.15 21.62
N ASP A 437 3.03 3.32 20.66
CA ASP A 437 3.91 2.36 19.99
C ASP A 437 4.45 2.94 18.67
N ALA A 438 5.50 3.75 18.81
CA ALA A 438 6.19 4.35 17.66
C ALA A 438 6.79 3.30 16.71
N ALA A 439 7.14 2.11 17.21
CA ALA A 439 7.75 1.04 16.42
C ALA A 439 6.76 0.44 15.42
N GLN A 440 5.45 0.51 15.71
CA GLN A 440 4.39 0.08 14.77
C GLN A 440 3.74 1.26 14.03
N ALA A 441 3.58 2.41 14.69
CA ALA A 441 2.89 3.56 14.12
C ALA A 441 3.60 4.10 12.86
N ILE A 442 4.92 4.30 12.96
CA ILE A 442 5.71 4.95 11.89
C ILE A 442 5.82 4.06 10.65
N PRO A 443 6.17 2.76 10.75
CA PRO A 443 6.18 1.90 9.58
C PRO A 443 4.83 1.76 8.90
N SER A 444 3.74 1.63 9.67
CA SER A 444 2.39 1.52 9.10
C SER A 444 1.98 2.79 8.35
N ALA A 445 2.26 3.99 8.90
CA ALA A 445 2.02 5.25 8.20
C ALA A 445 2.84 5.37 6.90
N ARG A 446 4.11 4.99 6.94
CA ARG A 446 4.99 5.00 5.77
C ARG A 446 4.50 4.02 4.70
N ARG A 447 4.03 2.85 5.12
CA ARG A 447 3.47 1.83 4.24
C ARG A 447 2.22 2.31 3.53
N ALA A 448 1.34 3.03 4.22
CA ALA A 448 0.18 3.66 3.61
C ALA A 448 0.59 4.67 2.51
N ALA A 449 1.56 5.55 2.79
CA ALA A 449 2.06 6.51 1.81
C ALA A 449 2.67 5.83 0.56
N ASP A 450 3.49 4.79 0.72
CA ASP A 450 4.08 4.00 -0.39
C ASP A 450 2.99 3.38 -1.29
N LEU A 451 1.97 2.76 -0.69
CA LEU A 451 0.88 2.13 -1.43
C LEU A 451 0.07 3.16 -2.25
N LEU A 452 -0.15 4.35 -1.69
CA LEU A 452 -0.87 5.44 -2.36
C LEU A 452 -0.04 6.08 -3.48
N GLN A 453 1.27 6.21 -3.27
CA GLN A 453 2.20 6.62 -4.32
C GLN A 453 2.18 5.65 -5.50
N ARG A 454 2.30 4.35 -5.23
CA ARG A 454 2.34 3.28 -6.25
C ARG A 454 1.04 3.17 -7.04
N SER A 455 -0.10 3.36 -6.38
CA SER A 455 -1.40 3.39 -7.04
C SER A 455 -1.75 4.75 -7.67
N GLY A 456 -0.86 5.73 -7.56
CA GLY A 456 -1.04 7.06 -8.14
C GLY A 456 -2.15 7.89 -7.48
N HIS A 457 -2.60 7.57 -6.26
CA HIS A 457 -3.67 8.31 -5.56
C HIS A 457 -3.09 9.51 -4.78
N LEU A 458 -2.69 10.56 -5.47
CA LEU A 458 -1.94 11.69 -4.88
C LEU A 458 -2.67 12.40 -3.73
N SER A 459 -3.99 12.55 -3.84
CA SER A 459 -4.78 13.23 -2.81
C SER A 459 -4.72 12.48 -1.47
N ASP A 460 -4.86 11.16 -1.50
CA ASP A 460 -4.74 10.33 -0.30
C ASP A 460 -3.26 10.23 0.15
N GLN A 461 -2.32 10.15 -0.78
CA GLN A 461 -0.88 10.08 -0.47
C GLN A 461 -0.46 11.29 0.37
N ARG A 462 -0.93 12.49 0.04
CA ARG A 462 -0.67 13.71 0.81
C ARG A 462 -1.15 13.57 2.26
N VAL A 463 -2.37 13.09 2.48
CA VAL A 463 -2.93 12.89 3.82
C VAL A 463 -2.12 11.86 4.60
N ALA A 464 -1.72 10.76 3.95
CA ALA A 464 -0.88 9.72 4.57
C ALA A 464 0.51 10.24 4.98
N LEU A 465 1.13 11.11 4.18
CA LEU A 465 2.41 11.75 4.52
C LEU A 465 2.27 12.75 5.68
N GLN A 466 1.19 13.52 5.73
CA GLN A 466 0.89 14.42 6.86
C GLN A 466 0.66 13.62 8.16
N TRP A 467 -0.02 12.48 8.06
CA TRP A 467 -0.15 11.53 9.17
C TRP A 467 1.19 10.93 9.60
N LEU A 468 2.03 10.49 8.65
CA LEU A 468 3.38 9.99 8.92
C LEU A 468 4.24 11.03 9.64
N ALA A 469 4.18 12.30 9.22
CA ALA A 469 4.88 13.39 9.87
C ALA A 469 4.46 13.57 11.33
N LEU A 470 3.15 13.49 11.63
CA LEU A 470 2.64 13.56 12.99
C LEU A 470 3.15 12.40 13.85
N ALA A 471 3.14 11.17 13.33
CA ALA A 471 3.65 10.00 14.02
C ALA A 471 5.16 10.11 14.32
N LEU A 472 5.96 10.53 13.33
CA LEU A 472 7.40 10.76 13.46
C LEU A 472 7.71 11.85 14.50
N ALA A 473 7.03 13.00 14.43
CA ALA A 473 7.25 14.12 15.34
C ALA A 473 6.85 13.77 16.77
N SER A 474 5.76 13.01 16.95
CA SER A 474 5.32 12.50 18.25
C SER A 474 6.34 11.54 18.89
N ALA A 475 7.12 10.83 18.07
CA ALA A 475 8.23 9.98 18.50
C ALA A 475 9.56 10.73 18.64
N GLY A 476 9.58 12.06 18.47
CA GLY A 476 10.80 12.88 18.57
C GLY A 476 11.71 12.83 17.33
N ARG A 477 11.27 12.22 16.23
CA ARG A 477 12.02 12.13 14.96
C ARG A 477 11.75 13.35 14.07
N PHE A 478 12.15 14.53 14.54
CA PHE A 478 11.77 15.82 13.93
C PHE A 478 12.29 16.03 12.51
N THR A 479 13.52 15.59 12.21
CA THR A 479 14.09 15.72 10.86
C THR A 479 13.31 14.88 9.86
N ASP A 480 12.99 13.63 10.20
CA ASP A 480 12.21 12.75 9.34
C ASP A 480 10.76 13.26 9.18
N ALA A 481 10.19 13.83 10.24
CA ALA A 481 8.88 14.46 10.18
C ALA A 481 8.87 15.65 9.20
N ARG A 482 9.94 16.47 9.20
CA ARG A 482 10.10 17.56 8.24
C ARG A 482 10.18 17.04 6.80
N THR A 483 10.98 16.01 6.55
CA THR A 483 11.07 15.37 5.23
C THR A 483 9.70 14.91 4.74
N ALA A 484 8.90 14.27 5.61
CA ALA A 484 7.55 13.84 5.25
C ALA A 484 6.59 15.01 4.95
N LEU A 485 6.71 16.13 5.68
CA LEU A 485 5.94 17.35 5.39
C LEU A 485 6.35 17.99 4.06
N ASP A 486 7.64 18.04 3.76
CA ASP A 486 8.17 18.60 2.51
C ASP A 486 7.72 17.75 1.30
N GLU A 487 7.73 16.41 1.45
CA GLU A 487 7.18 15.49 0.44
C GLU A 487 5.67 15.71 0.24
N ALA A 488 4.90 15.84 1.33
CA ALA A 488 3.47 16.14 1.25
C ALA A 488 3.19 17.50 0.58
N ALA A 489 4.03 18.50 0.84
CA ALA A 489 3.93 19.84 0.25
C ALA A 489 4.20 19.84 -1.25
N GLY A 490 5.02 18.91 -1.75
CA GLY A 490 5.25 18.69 -3.18
C GLY A 490 4.06 18.09 -3.94
N LEU A 491 3.06 17.56 -3.22
CA LEU A 491 1.85 16.99 -3.82
C LEU A 491 0.72 18.02 -3.92
N PRO A 492 -0.20 17.89 -4.91
CA PRO A 492 -1.33 18.79 -5.07
C PRO A 492 -2.20 18.91 -3.80
N ARG A 493 -2.63 20.14 -3.48
CA ARG A 493 -3.44 20.43 -2.29
C ARG A 493 -4.95 20.25 -2.57
N ALA A 494 -5.33 19.05 -3.02
CA ALA A 494 -6.73 18.70 -3.27
C ALA A 494 -7.47 18.24 -2.00
N ALA A 495 -6.83 17.42 -1.17
CA ALA A 495 -7.37 16.92 0.09
C ALA A 495 -7.02 17.86 1.26
N VAL A 496 -7.84 18.89 1.47
CA VAL A 496 -7.64 19.88 2.56
C VAL A 496 -7.90 19.26 3.94
N ILE A 497 -8.65 18.15 4.00
CA ILE A 497 -8.91 17.41 5.23
C ILE A 497 -7.65 17.02 6.00
N GLY A 498 -6.50 16.82 5.36
CA GLY A 498 -5.26 16.45 6.04
C GLY A 498 -4.45 17.63 6.60
N ASP A 499 -4.80 18.88 6.26
CA ASP A 499 -3.95 20.04 6.59
C ASP A 499 -3.83 20.29 8.10
N HIS A 500 -4.86 19.93 8.89
CA HIS A 500 -4.76 19.99 10.35
C HIS A 500 -3.70 19.02 10.90
N LEU A 501 -3.46 17.86 10.25
CA LEU A 501 -2.42 16.91 10.63
C LEU A 501 -1.02 17.49 10.39
N ALA A 502 -0.82 18.22 9.30
CA ALA A 502 0.43 18.92 9.03
C ALA A 502 0.75 19.94 10.14
N VAL A 503 -0.24 20.76 10.51
CA VAL A 503 -0.09 21.73 11.60
C VAL A 503 0.15 21.04 12.94
N LEU A 504 -0.47 19.88 13.20
CA LEU A 504 -0.20 19.09 14.40
C LEU A 504 1.21 18.49 14.42
N ALA A 505 1.74 18.06 13.27
CA ALA A 505 3.12 17.60 13.16
C ALA A 505 4.13 18.75 13.41
N GLU A 506 3.84 19.94 12.91
CA GLU A 506 4.60 21.16 13.22
C GLU A 506 4.51 21.50 14.72
N ALA A 507 3.32 21.42 15.32
CA ALA A 507 3.12 21.61 16.75
C ALA A 507 3.99 20.64 17.55
N ALA A 508 3.93 19.34 17.21
CA ALA A 508 4.74 18.30 17.85
C ALA A 508 6.24 18.61 17.79
N THR A 509 6.72 19.19 16.68
CA THR A 509 8.09 19.63 16.52
C THR A 509 8.41 20.86 17.37
N ALA A 510 7.52 21.86 17.39
CA ALA A 510 7.65 23.08 18.19
C ALA A 510 7.68 22.79 19.70
N ALA A 511 7.01 21.72 20.16
CA ALA A 511 7.04 21.30 21.56
C ALA A 511 8.46 21.06 22.11
N ALA A 512 9.42 20.73 21.25
CA ALA A 512 10.82 20.55 21.64
C ALA A 512 11.54 21.87 21.99
N THR A 513 11.04 23.02 21.51
CA THR A 513 11.75 24.31 21.56
C THR A 513 10.91 25.46 22.13
N SER A 514 9.58 25.45 21.98
CA SER A 514 8.68 26.56 22.35
C SER A 514 7.27 26.08 22.72
N THR A 515 6.89 26.23 24.00
CA THR A 515 5.51 25.90 24.45
C THR A 515 4.49 26.87 23.87
N ALA A 516 4.80 28.16 23.78
CA ALA A 516 3.88 29.15 23.21
C ALA A 516 3.55 28.85 21.73
N GLU A 517 4.56 28.45 20.95
CA GLU A 517 4.36 28.07 19.56
C GLU A 517 3.59 26.75 19.43
N TYR A 518 3.92 25.75 20.25
CA TYR A 518 3.14 24.49 20.32
C TYR A 518 1.65 24.75 20.54
N LEU A 519 1.30 25.58 21.53
CA LEU A 519 -0.10 25.87 21.86
C LEU A 519 -0.81 26.66 20.76
N ARG A 520 -0.11 27.61 20.13
CA ARG A 520 -0.64 28.35 18.98
C ARG A 520 -0.96 27.39 17.84
N LEU A 521 -0.02 26.51 17.48
CA LEU A 521 -0.22 25.55 16.38
C LEU A 521 -1.33 24.52 16.71
N VAL A 522 -1.44 24.07 17.96
CA VAL A 522 -2.59 23.24 18.39
C VAL A 522 -3.92 23.98 18.22
N ALA A 523 -3.97 25.27 18.55
CA ALA A 523 -5.17 26.08 18.33
C ALA A 523 -5.46 26.29 16.84
N ASP A 524 -4.44 26.55 16.03
CA ASP A 524 -4.55 26.69 14.57
C ASP A 524 -5.08 25.40 13.94
N ALA A 525 -4.57 24.23 14.36
CA ALA A 525 -5.05 22.93 13.90
C ALA A 525 -6.53 22.70 14.24
N ARG A 526 -6.97 23.05 15.45
CA ARG A 526 -8.40 22.99 15.84
C ARG A 526 -9.25 23.93 14.99
N ALA A 527 -8.78 25.14 14.71
CA ALA A 527 -9.48 26.12 13.89
C ALA A 527 -9.64 25.63 12.45
N ILE A 528 -8.58 25.09 11.86
CA ILE A 528 -8.59 24.47 10.53
C ILE A 528 -9.56 23.29 10.49
N ALA A 529 -9.52 22.39 11.48
CA ALA A 529 -10.44 21.26 11.50
C ALA A 529 -11.91 21.72 11.57
N SER A 530 -12.18 22.68 12.46
CA SER A 530 -13.52 23.26 12.64
C SER A 530 -14.03 23.95 11.37
N SER A 531 -13.17 24.68 10.64
CA SER A 531 -13.56 25.36 9.40
C SER A 531 -13.90 24.39 8.28
N HIS A 532 -13.38 23.16 8.33
CA HIS A 532 -13.60 22.12 7.33
C HIS A 532 -14.64 21.08 7.78
N GLY A 533 -15.36 21.33 8.88
CA GLY A 533 -16.33 20.39 9.42
C GLY A 533 -15.73 19.05 9.88
N VAL A 534 -14.40 18.99 10.10
CA VAL A 534 -13.70 17.79 10.58
C VAL A 534 -13.56 17.89 12.09
N PHE A 535 -13.84 16.79 12.80
CA PHE A 535 -13.69 16.77 14.25
C PHE A 535 -12.29 16.31 14.65
N ALA A 536 -11.34 17.24 14.72
CA ALA A 536 -9.94 16.92 15.05
C ALA A 536 -9.67 16.66 16.54
N GLU A 537 -10.66 16.79 17.44
CA GLU A 537 -10.39 16.75 18.88
C GLU A 537 -9.81 15.41 19.35
N THR A 538 -10.20 14.29 18.71
CA THR A 538 -9.64 12.97 19.02
C THR A 538 -8.15 12.89 18.71
N VAL A 539 -7.72 13.44 17.57
CA VAL A 539 -6.30 13.49 17.17
C VAL A 539 -5.54 14.54 17.97
N VAL A 540 -6.09 15.75 18.14
CA VAL A 540 -5.50 16.83 18.95
C VAL A 540 -5.30 16.37 20.40
N GLY A 541 -6.33 15.80 21.03
CA GLY A 541 -6.24 15.24 22.37
C GLY A 541 -5.32 14.01 22.44
N GLY A 542 -5.10 13.31 21.32
CA GLY A 542 -4.04 12.33 21.17
C GLY A 542 -2.66 12.99 21.22
N LEU A 543 -2.44 14.06 20.47
CA LEU A 543 -1.16 14.77 20.40
C LEU A 543 -0.77 15.31 21.78
N VAL A 544 -1.70 15.96 22.48
CA VAL A 544 -1.48 16.50 23.83
C VAL A 544 -1.08 15.41 24.83
N ARG A 545 -1.55 14.18 24.64
CA ARG A 545 -1.15 13.03 25.48
C ARG A 545 0.26 12.53 25.18
N HIS A 546 0.64 12.44 23.91
CA HIS A 546 1.92 11.88 23.48
C HIS A 546 3.07 12.90 23.54
N VAL A 547 2.76 14.18 23.31
CA VAL A 547 3.75 15.23 23.21
C VAL A 547 3.58 16.22 24.35
N ARG A 548 4.56 16.21 25.26
CA ARG A 548 4.71 17.22 26.30
C ARG A 548 5.75 18.24 25.89
N PRO A 549 5.46 19.54 25.94
CA PRO A 549 6.46 20.56 25.63
C PRO A 549 7.64 20.51 26.61
N ARG A 550 8.87 20.41 26.11
CA ARG A 550 10.09 20.29 26.94
C ARG A 550 10.28 21.45 27.91
N ALA A 551 9.82 22.65 27.55
CA ALA A 551 9.92 23.80 28.44
C ALA A 551 9.06 23.63 29.72
N VAL A 552 8.05 22.76 29.72
CA VAL A 552 7.31 22.38 30.95
C VAL A 552 8.23 21.66 31.93
N ASP A 553 9.15 20.83 31.46
CA ASP A 553 10.12 20.11 32.31
C ASP A 553 11.14 21.05 32.96
N SER A 554 11.29 22.28 32.45
CA SER A 554 12.16 23.32 33.03
C SER A 554 11.53 24.09 34.21
N LEU A 555 10.24 23.87 34.46
CA LEU A 555 9.53 24.48 35.58
C LEU A 555 9.95 23.81 36.89
N THR A 556 10.18 24.61 37.92
CA THR A 556 10.29 24.08 39.29
C THR A 556 8.94 23.52 39.73
N ALA A 557 8.95 22.59 40.69
CA ALA A 557 7.73 22.01 41.24
C ALA A 557 6.70 23.09 41.65
N ARG A 558 7.18 24.21 42.21
CA ARG A 558 6.32 25.31 42.64
C ARG A 558 5.78 26.17 41.49
N GLU A 559 6.60 26.42 40.47
CA GLU A 559 6.15 27.11 39.25
C GLU A 559 5.10 26.28 38.50
N LEU A 560 5.28 24.95 38.43
CA LEU A 560 4.32 24.03 37.81
C LEU A 560 3.00 23.98 38.60
N GLU A 561 3.06 23.85 39.92
CA GLU A 561 1.88 23.83 40.79
C GLU A 561 1.07 25.12 40.68
N ILE A 562 1.73 26.28 40.72
CA ILE A 562 1.07 27.58 40.56
C ILE A 562 0.54 27.74 39.12
N GLY A 563 1.33 27.35 38.11
CA GLY A 563 0.93 27.38 36.70
C GLY A 563 -0.36 26.60 36.44
N ARG A 564 -0.50 25.40 37.00
CA ARG A 564 -1.72 24.58 36.94
C ARG A 564 -2.95 25.24 37.55
N LEU A 565 -2.79 25.97 38.65
CA LEU A 565 -3.90 26.68 39.27
C LEU A 565 -4.29 27.92 38.45
N VAL A 566 -3.32 28.62 37.87
CA VAL A 566 -3.58 29.74 36.95
C VAL A 566 -4.28 29.26 35.68
N ALA A 567 -3.86 28.12 35.12
CA ALA A 567 -4.49 27.43 34.00
C ALA A 567 -5.97 27.11 34.28
N ARG A 568 -6.30 26.72 35.51
CA ARG A 568 -7.68 26.52 36.01
C ARG A 568 -8.44 27.82 36.29
N ARG A 569 -7.88 28.96 35.88
CA ARG A 569 -8.48 30.31 36.00
C ARG A 569 -8.62 30.84 37.43
N LEU A 570 -7.85 30.32 38.40
CA LEU A 570 -7.79 30.91 39.73
C LEU A 570 -7.01 32.23 39.72
N THR A 571 -7.44 33.18 40.55
CA THR A 571 -6.77 34.47 40.79
C THR A 571 -5.53 34.30 41.68
N SER A 572 -4.59 35.24 41.63
CA SER A 572 -3.40 35.19 42.49
C SER A 572 -3.74 35.22 43.99
N ARG A 573 -4.89 35.78 44.38
CA ARG A 573 -5.37 35.78 45.77
C ARG A 573 -5.83 34.39 46.18
N GLU A 574 -6.70 33.76 45.39
CA GLU A 574 -7.18 32.40 45.68
C GLU A 574 -6.04 31.37 45.73
N ILE A 575 -5.05 31.52 44.85
CA ILE A 575 -3.86 30.66 44.85
C ILE A 575 -2.99 30.92 46.09
N ALA A 576 -2.80 32.19 46.47
CA ALA A 576 -2.04 32.57 47.66
C ALA A 576 -2.67 31.99 48.93
N ASP A 577 -3.99 32.11 49.07
CA ASP A 577 -4.74 31.56 50.20
C ASP A 577 -4.67 30.03 50.22
N ARG A 578 -4.85 29.37 49.06
CA ARG A 578 -4.83 27.91 48.93
C ARG A 578 -3.47 27.29 49.25
N LEU A 579 -2.38 27.98 48.89
CA LEU A 579 -1.02 27.46 49.01
C LEU A 579 -0.23 28.10 50.16
N ASN A 580 -0.89 28.89 51.01
CA ASN A 580 -0.32 29.66 52.12
C ASN A 580 0.91 30.49 51.71
N LEU A 581 0.78 31.29 50.66
CA LEU A 581 1.81 32.18 50.12
C LEU A 581 1.36 33.64 50.14
N SER A 582 2.32 34.57 50.00
CA SER A 582 1.97 35.94 49.65
C SER A 582 1.50 36.04 48.19
N ARG A 583 0.56 36.95 47.90
CA ARG A 583 0.12 37.28 46.53
C ARG A 583 1.31 37.61 45.62
N ARG A 584 2.30 38.35 46.13
CA ARG A 584 3.52 38.72 45.39
C ARG A 584 4.37 37.51 45.02
N THR A 585 4.45 36.51 45.91
CA THR A 585 5.14 35.24 45.64
C THR A 585 4.46 34.49 44.50
N VAL A 586 3.13 34.42 44.49
CA VAL A 586 2.36 33.81 43.40
C VAL A 586 2.56 34.55 42.08
N GLU A 587 2.52 35.89 42.08
CA GLU A 587 2.77 36.72 40.90
C GLU A 587 4.18 36.48 40.33
N ASN A 588 5.20 36.41 41.18
CA ASN A 588 6.58 36.12 40.77
C ASN A 588 6.73 34.71 40.18
N HIS A 589 6.17 33.67 40.81
CA HIS A 589 6.20 32.31 40.25
C HIS A 589 5.42 32.24 38.93
N THR A 590 4.31 32.95 38.81
CA THR A 590 3.53 33.01 37.56
C THR A 590 4.35 33.68 36.45
N ALA A 591 5.01 34.81 36.73
CA ALA A 591 5.86 35.50 35.77
C ALA A 591 7.06 34.63 35.35
N ASN A 592 7.70 33.95 36.29
CA ASN A 592 8.79 33.02 35.99
C ASN A 592 8.33 31.83 35.15
N ALA A 593 7.17 31.24 35.48
CA ALA A 593 6.57 30.17 34.70
C ALA A 593 6.24 30.64 33.27
N CYS A 594 5.60 31.81 33.11
CA CYS A 594 5.30 32.38 31.78
C CYS A 594 6.58 32.60 30.97
N ARG A 595 7.62 33.19 31.57
CA ARG A 595 8.92 33.41 30.92
C ARG A 595 9.57 32.09 30.48
N LYS A 596 9.58 31.06 31.34
CA LYS A 596 10.17 29.75 31.02
C LYS A 596 9.39 29.02 29.92
N LEU A 597 8.08 29.19 29.87
CA LEU A 597 7.21 28.61 28.84
C LEU A 597 7.19 29.45 27.54
N GLY A 598 7.82 30.63 27.51
CA GLY A 598 7.78 31.54 26.36
C GLY A 598 6.42 32.22 26.16
N ILE A 599 5.60 32.28 27.20
CA ILE A 599 4.22 32.80 27.17
C ILE A 599 4.21 34.27 27.63
N ASN A 600 3.47 35.13 26.91
CA ASN A 600 3.46 36.58 27.14
C ASN A 600 2.57 37.02 28.31
N SER A 601 1.49 36.29 28.60
CA SER A 601 0.54 36.64 29.66
C SER A 601 0.05 35.42 30.42
N ARG A 602 -0.26 35.60 31.71
CA ARG A 602 -0.91 34.58 32.54
C ARG A 602 -2.23 34.06 31.95
N ARG A 603 -2.90 34.85 31.10
CA ARG A 603 -4.16 34.46 30.46
C ARG A 603 -3.96 33.39 29.39
N ASP A 604 -2.76 33.33 28.84
CA ASP A 604 -2.39 32.46 27.74
C ASP A 604 -1.89 31.09 28.24
N LEU A 605 -1.88 30.87 29.57
CA LEU A 605 -1.59 29.55 30.14
C LEU A 605 -2.71 28.57 29.76
N PRO A 606 -2.38 27.42 29.12
CA PRO A 606 -3.34 26.42 28.69
C PRO A 606 -3.98 25.73 29.89
N ASN A 607 -5.24 25.32 29.78
CA ASN A 607 -5.98 24.71 30.87
C ASN A 607 -5.36 23.38 31.39
N GLU A 608 -4.49 22.73 30.62
CA GLU A 608 -3.98 21.36 30.84
C GLU A 608 -2.48 21.28 31.21
N LEU A 609 -1.94 22.34 31.83
CA LEU A 609 -0.50 22.49 32.15
C LEU A 609 0.15 21.36 32.97
#